data_AF-A0A940V7H6-F1
#
_entry.id   AF-A0A940V7H6-F1
#
_cell.length_a   1.000
_cell.length_b   1.000
_cell.length_c   1.000
_cell.angle_alpha   90.00
_cell.angle_beta   90.00
_cell.angle_gamma   90.00
#
_symmetry.space_group_name_H-M   'P 1'
#
loop_
_entity.id
_entity.type
_entity.pdbx_description
1 polymer ?
#
loop_
_entity_poly.entity_id
_entity_poly.type
_entity_poly.pdbx_seq_one_letter_code
_entity_poly.pdbx_strand_id
1 'polypeptide(L)'
;MTAPWKRAAVFGSLWAASEIVLGSLLHSLRVPLAGTLLAAIGVSILVAGLRLRGAPGVALRAGIVCALMKSVSPGAVIIGPMIGIMLEASIVEGVTRVTRRSVPGLLLAGALATATPILQKIGGLLVTYGADA
;
A
#
# COMPACT_ATOMS: atom_id res chain seq x y z
N MET A 1 20.26 -13.12 -5.95
CA MET A 1 19.32 -12.08 -5.44
C MET A 1 20.05 -11.14 -4.49
N THR A 2 20.11 -9.84 -4.80
CA THR A 2 20.71 -8.87 -3.87
C THR A 2 19.90 -8.84 -2.56
N ALA A 3 20.57 -8.63 -1.42
CA ALA A 3 19.95 -8.62 -0.09
C ALA A 3 18.62 -7.82 0.02
N PRO A 4 18.45 -6.65 -0.63
CA PRO A 4 17.21 -5.88 -0.50
C PRO A 4 16.01 -6.45 -1.27
N TRP A 5 16.20 -7.15 -2.40
CA TRP A 5 15.09 -7.77 -3.13
C TRP A 5 14.53 -8.99 -2.39
N LYS A 6 15.37 -9.73 -1.66
CA LYS A 6 14.90 -10.83 -0.79
C LYS A 6 13.96 -10.30 0.30
N ARG A 7 14.33 -9.20 0.97
CA ARG A 7 13.49 -8.56 2.00
C ARG A 7 12.20 -8.01 1.39
N ALA A 8 12.31 -7.32 0.26
CA ALA A 8 11.16 -6.79 -0.45
C ALA A 8 10.17 -7.89 -0.88
N ALA A 9 10.67 -9.04 -1.33
CA ALA A 9 9.83 -10.18 -1.69
C ALA A 9 9.06 -10.72 -0.48
N VAL A 10 9.71 -10.84 0.69
CA VAL A 10 9.05 -11.31 1.92
C VAL A 10 7.96 -10.33 2.37
N PHE A 11 8.28 -9.04 2.51
CA PHE A 11 7.29 -8.06 2.97
C PHE A 11 6.20 -7.79 1.92
N GLY A 12 6.58 -7.75 0.64
CA GLY A 12 5.65 -7.55 -0.48
C GLY A 12 4.69 -8.71 -0.66
N SER A 13 5.14 -9.95 -0.48
CA SER A 13 4.25 -11.12 -0.54
C SER A 13 3.33 -11.23 0.68
N LEU A 14 3.80 -10.88 1.88
CA LEU A 14 2.96 -10.82 3.07
C LEU A 14 1.86 -9.76 2.92
N TRP A 15 2.24 -8.58 2.42
CA TRP A 15 1.27 -7.54 2.09
C TRP A 15 0.29 -8.03 1.02
N ALA A 16 0.77 -8.61 -0.09
CA ALA A 16 -0.10 -9.16 -1.14
C ALA A 16 -1.12 -10.18 -0.61
N ALA A 17 -0.67 -11.11 0.23
CA ALA A 17 -1.53 -12.11 0.83
C ALA A 17 -2.64 -11.45 1.67
N SER A 18 -2.29 -10.46 2.49
CA SER A 18 -3.28 -9.69 3.25
C SER A 18 -4.25 -8.94 2.34
N GLU A 19 -3.76 -8.32 1.27
CA GLU A 19 -4.54 -7.54 0.30
C GLU A 19 -5.53 -8.41 -0.48
N ILE A 20 -5.13 -9.64 -0.82
CA ILE A 20 -5.95 -10.59 -1.58
C ILE A 20 -7.00 -11.22 -0.67
N VAL A 21 -6.60 -11.77 0.48
CA VAL A 21 -7.49 -12.50 1.38
C VAL A 21 -8.42 -11.55 2.13
N LEU A 22 -7.88 -10.50 2.76
CA LEU A 22 -8.74 -9.56 3.49
C LEU A 22 -9.55 -8.69 2.55
N GLY A 23 -9.02 -8.38 1.37
CA GLY A 23 -9.75 -7.64 0.35
C GLY A 23 -10.99 -8.39 -0.13
N SER A 24 -10.89 -9.69 -0.40
CA SER A 24 -12.06 -10.49 -0.79
C SER A 24 -13.07 -10.62 0.35
N LEU A 25 -12.61 -10.79 1.60
CA LEU A 25 -13.47 -10.84 2.78
C LEU A 25 -14.21 -9.51 3.01
N LEU A 26 -13.50 -8.38 3.01
CA LEU A 26 -14.08 -7.05 3.25
C LEU A 26 -15.07 -6.65 2.15
N HIS A 27 -14.78 -7.01 0.90
CA HIS A 27 -15.71 -6.79 -0.21
C HIS A 27 -16.96 -7.67 -0.08
N SER A 28 -16.80 -8.93 0.36
CA SER A 28 -17.92 -9.84 0.61
C SER A 28 -18.83 -9.35 1.74
N LEU A 29 -18.25 -8.78 2.79
CA LEU A 29 -18.96 -8.16 3.92
C LEU A 29 -19.50 -6.76 3.62
N ARG A 30 -19.25 -6.22 2.41
CA ARG A 30 -19.62 -4.85 1.99
C ARG A 30 -19.17 -3.77 2.99
N VAL A 31 -17.99 -3.94 3.57
CA VAL A 31 -17.47 -3.01 4.57
C VAL A 31 -17.16 -1.67 3.91
N PRO A 32 -17.72 -0.54 4.42
CA PRO A 32 -17.37 0.76 3.91
C PRO A 32 -15.88 1.04 4.17
N LEU A 33 -15.22 1.70 3.23
CA LEU A 33 -13.81 2.08 3.36
C LEU A 33 -12.84 0.88 3.52
N ALA A 34 -13.17 -0.27 2.90
CA ALA A 34 -12.28 -1.43 2.85
C ALA A 34 -10.85 -1.08 2.41
N GLY A 35 -10.69 -0.19 1.43
CA GLY A 35 -9.38 0.25 0.93
C GLY A 35 -8.48 0.86 2.01
N THR A 36 -9.01 1.69 2.92
CA THR A 36 -8.23 2.26 4.03
C THR A 36 -7.83 1.22 5.06
N LEU A 37 -8.66 0.20 5.31
CA LEU A 37 -8.29 -0.89 6.20
C LEU A 37 -7.16 -1.74 5.60
N LEU A 38 -7.27 -2.07 4.30
CA LEU A 38 -6.22 -2.77 3.57
C LEU A 38 -4.90 -1.98 3.57
N ALA A 39 -4.97 -0.68 3.27
CA ALA A 39 -3.83 0.23 3.32
C ALA A 39 -3.18 0.26 4.71
N ALA A 40 -3.98 0.36 5.78
CA ALA A 40 -3.48 0.36 7.15
C ALA A 40 -2.71 -0.93 7.48
N ILE A 41 -3.20 -2.08 7.04
CA ILE A 41 -2.54 -3.38 7.26
C ILE A 41 -1.24 -3.46 6.43
N GLY A 42 -1.31 -3.11 5.14
CA GLY A 42 -0.17 -3.11 4.23
C GLY A 42 0.97 -2.20 4.69
N VAL A 43 0.62 -0.97 5.05
CA VAL A 43 1.55 0.04 5.55
C VAL A 43 2.14 -0.39 6.89
N SER A 44 1.36 -1.03 7.77
CA SER A 44 1.89 -1.58 9.04
C SER A 44 2.94 -2.67 8.79
N ILE A 45 2.70 -3.58 7.84
CA ILE A 45 3.67 -4.60 7.43
C ILE A 45 4.96 -3.95 6.91
N LEU A 46 4.82 -2.94 6.05
CA LEU A 46 5.93 -2.17 5.49
C LEU A 46 6.76 -1.47 6.58
N VAL A 47 6.10 -0.71 7.45
CA VAL A 47 6.76 0.03 8.54
C VAL A 47 7.45 -0.92 9.52
N ALA A 48 6.81 -2.03 9.88
CA ALA A 48 7.43 -3.05 10.72
C ALA A 48 8.68 -3.66 10.04
N GLY A 49 8.60 -3.95 8.75
CA GLY A 49 9.73 -4.48 7.98
C GLY A 49 10.89 -3.50 7.85
N LEU A 50 10.59 -2.21 7.66
CA LEU A 50 11.59 -1.15 7.64
C LEU A 50 12.24 -0.92 9.01
N ARG A 51 11.49 -1.08 10.11
CA ARG A 51 12.03 -0.95 11.47
C ARG A 51 12.99 -2.09 11.83
N LEU A 52 12.71 -3.32 11.39
CA LEU A 52 13.53 -4.50 11.70
C LEU A 52 14.80 -4.58 10.84
N ARG A 53 14.67 -4.40 9.52
CA ARG A 53 15.76 -4.62 8.55
C ARG A 53 15.66 -3.65 7.36
N GLY A 54 15.39 -2.37 7.62
CA GLY A 54 15.24 -1.34 6.60
C GLY A 54 16.50 -1.10 5.78
N ALA A 55 16.33 -1.02 4.46
CA ALA A 55 17.33 -0.54 3.52
C ALA A 55 16.64 0.40 2.50
N PRO A 56 17.36 1.34 1.88
CA PRO A 56 16.79 2.21 0.85
C PRO A 56 16.26 1.38 -0.33
N GLY A 57 15.05 1.74 -0.77
CA GLY A 57 14.33 1.13 -1.88
C GLY A 57 13.54 -0.12 -1.52
N VAL A 58 13.57 -0.60 -0.28
CA VAL A 58 12.84 -1.82 0.11
C VAL A 58 11.33 -1.60 0.07
N ALA A 59 10.83 -0.43 0.45
CA ALA A 59 9.38 -0.19 0.47
C ALA A 59 8.80 -0.16 -0.94
N LEU A 60 9.46 0.56 -1.85
CA LEU A 60 9.03 0.62 -3.26
C LEU A 60 9.08 -0.75 -3.93
N ARG A 61 10.14 -1.54 -3.68
CA ARG A 61 10.26 -2.90 -4.22
C ARG A 61 9.21 -3.85 -3.64
N ALA A 62 8.88 -3.71 -2.35
CA ALA A 62 7.81 -4.49 -1.73
C ALA A 62 6.44 -4.12 -2.33
N GLY A 63 6.19 -2.83 -2.61
CA GLY A 63 5.00 -2.38 -3.34
C GLY A 63 4.89 -2.97 -4.74
N ILE A 64 6.00 -3.01 -5.50
CA ILE A 64 6.03 -3.66 -6.82
C ILE A 64 5.64 -5.14 -6.71
N VAL A 65 6.25 -5.87 -5.76
CA VAL A 65 5.93 -7.29 -5.53
C VAL A 65 4.45 -7.45 -5.16
N CYS A 66 3.93 -6.60 -4.26
CA CYS A 66 2.54 -6.62 -3.84
C CYS A 66 1.58 -6.39 -5.02
N ALA A 67 1.81 -5.34 -5.80
CA ALA A 67 0.99 -4.99 -6.95
C ALA A 67 0.98 -6.11 -8.02
N LEU A 68 2.14 -6.71 -8.30
CA LEU A 68 2.26 -7.82 -9.24
C LEU A 68 1.56 -9.09 -8.75
N MET A 69 1.65 -9.41 -7.45
CA MET A 69 0.91 -10.55 -6.90
C MET A 69 -0.60 -10.30 -6.89
N LYS A 70 -1.02 -9.07 -6.59
CA LYS A 70 -2.43 -8.66 -6.63
C LYS A 70 -3.00 -8.74 -8.05
N SER A 71 -2.21 -8.42 -9.09
CA SER A 71 -2.69 -8.47 -10.48
C SER A 71 -2.98 -9.88 -10.99
N VAL A 72 -2.38 -10.90 -10.39
CA VAL A 72 -2.65 -12.32 -10.71
C VAL A 72 -3.90 -12.84 -9.98
N SER A 73 -4.40 -12.11 -8.97
CA SER A 73 -5.57 -12.52 -8.20
C SER A 73 -6.85 -12.46 -9.04
N PRO A 74 -7.71 -13.50 -9.04
CA PRO A 74 -9.03 -13.44 -9.66
C PRO A 74 -9.93 -12.46 -8.89
N GLY A 75 -10.06 -11.22 -9.38
CA GLY A 75 -10.87 -10.16 -8.78
C GLY A 75 -11.21 -9.06 -9.78
N ALA A 76 -12.44 -8.53 -9.74
CA ALA A 76 -13.08 -7.75 -10.80
C ALA A 76 -12.54 -6.31 -11.04
N VAL A 77 -11.60 -5.81 -10.22
CA VAL A 77 -11.04 -4.46 -10.36
C VAL A 77 -9.53 -4.49 -10.15
N ILE A 78 -8.78 -4.51 -11.26
CA ILE A 78 -7.34 -4.78 -11.22
C ILE A 78 -6.55 -3.46 -11.10
N ILE A 79 -6.93 -2.40 -11.82
CA ILE A 79 -6.07 -1.21 -11.96
C ILE A 79 -6.12 -0.28 -10.73
N GLY A 80 -7.31 -0.03 -10.18
CA GLY A 80 -7.48 0.92 -9.06
C GLY A 80 -6.65 0.58 -7.82
N PRO A 81 -6.76 -0.65 -7.28
CA PRO A 81 -5.95 -1.10 -6.14
C PRO A 81 -4.46 -1.11 -6.41
N MET A 82 -4.03 -1.46 -7.64
CA MET A 82 -2.59 -1.45 -7.99
C MET A 82 -1.98 -0.05 -7.91
N ILE A 83 -2.71 0.97 -8.37
CA ILE A 83 -2.27 2.37 -8.25
C ILE A 83 -2.19 2.76 -6.77
N GLY A 84 -3.16 2.37 -5.94
CA GLY A 84 -3.16 2.60 -4.49
C GLY A 84 -1.93 2.02 -3.81
N ILE A 85 -1.67 0.72 -4.01
CA ILE A 85 -0.50 0.00 -3.47
C ILE A 85 0.81 0.70 -3.86
N MET A 86 0.94 1.10 -5.13
CA MET A 86 2.14 1.78 -5.61
C MET A 86 2.30 3.17 -5.03
N LEU A 87 1.21 3.91 -4.84
CA LEU A 87 1.23 5.24 -4.23
C LEU A 87 1.61 5.15 -2.76
N GLU A 88 1.02 4.22 -2.00
CA GLU A 88 1.33 3.96 -0.60
C GLU A 88 2.82 3.61 -0.42
N ALA A 89 3.34 2.68 -1.23
CA ALA A 89 4.74 2.30 -1.20
C ALA A 89 5.69 3.46 -1.52
N SER A 90 5.29 4.33 -2.47
CA SER A 90 6.06 5.52 -2.86
C SER A 90 6.09 6.57 -1.76
N ILE A 91 4.96 6.82 -1.08
CA ILE A 91 4.89 7.74 0.06
C ILE A 91 5.74 7.21 1.21
N VAL A 92 5.59 5.93 1.57
CA VAL A 92 6.39 5.32 2.65
C VAL A 92 7.88 5.42 2.33
N GLU A 93 8.30 5.09 1.11
CA GLU A 93 9.71 5.22 0.71
C GLU A 93 10.19 6.68 0.73
N GLY A 94 9.40 7.62 0.20
CA GLY A 94 9.75 9.04 0.16
C GLY A 94 9.92 9.64 1.55
N VAL A 95 8.92 9.46 2.42
CA VAL A 95 8.96 9.99 3.79
C VAL A 95 10.08 9.36 4.59
N THR A 96 10.27 8.04 4.48
CA THR A 96 11.33 7.34 5.24
C THR A 96 12.74 7.64 4.74
N ARG A 97 12.91 8.01 3.46
CA ARG A 97 14.18 8.55 2.93
C ARG A 97 14.50 9.92 3.53
N VAL A 98 13.54 10.84 3.53
CA VAL A 98 13.73 12.21 4.04
C VAL A 98 14.00 12.21 5.55
N THR A 99 13.22 11.43 6.30
CA THR A 99 13.31 11.37 7.76
C THR A 99 14.38 10.41 8.29
N ARG A 100 15.19 9.81 7.38
CA ARG A 100 16.21 8.79 7.70
C ARG A 100 15.70 7.65 8.59
N ARG A 101 14.43 7.26 8.42
CA ARG A 101 13.75 6.20 9.20
C ARG A 101 13.67 6.46 10.71
N SER A 102 13.58 7.71 11.14
CA SER A 102 13.26 8.04 12.53
C SER A 102 11.89 7.49 12.93
N VAL A 103 11.67 7.18 14.21
CA VAL A 103 10.37 6.73 14.72
C VAL A 103 9.22 7.68 14.34
N PRO A 104 9.33 9.02 14.55
CA PRO A 104 8.29 9.94 14.08
C PRO A 104 8.13 9.93 12.56
N GLY A 105 9.23 9.74 11.80
CA GLY A 105 9.18 9.61 10.35
C GLY A 105 8.41 8.37 9.87
N LEU A 106 8.53 7.25 10.58
CA LEU A 106 7.76 6.03 10.30
C LEU A 106 6.27 6.21 10.60
N LEU A 107 5.94 6.92 11.69
CA LEU A 107 4.55 7.25 12.03
C LEU A 107 3.92 8.19 10.98
N LEU A 108 4.66 9.22 10.57
CA LEU A 108 4.24 10.15 9.52
C LEU A 108 4.06 9.44 8.17
N ALA A 109 5.01 8.57 7.80
CA ALA A 109 4.89 7.75 6.59
C ALA A 109 3.64 6.89 6.63
N GLY A 110 3.36 6.29 7.80
CA GLY A 110 2.17 5.50 8.04
C GLY A 110 0.89 6.29 7.82
N ALA A 111 0.74 7.40 8.56
CA ALA A 111 -0.43 8.26 8.49
C ALA A 111 -0.71 8.76 7.06
N LEU A 112 0.32 9.27 6.38
CA LEU A 112 0.19 9.79 5.01
C LEU A 112 -0.19 8.70 4.01
N ALA A 113 0.43 7.52 4.09
CA ALA A 113 0.12 6.42 3.19
C ALA A 113 -1.32 5.91 3.40
N THR A 114 -1.76 5.75 4.65
CA THR A 114 -3.14 5.31 4.96
C THR A 114 -4.23 6.31 4.58
N ALA A 115 -3.89 7.59 4.39
CA ALA A 115 -4.83 8.60 3.91
C ALA A 115 -5.07 8.52 2.38
N THR A 116 -4.17 7.87 1.63
CA THR A 116 -4.25 7.83 0.16
C THR A 116 -5.51 7.20 -0.41
N PRO A 117 -6.11 6.12 0.14
CA PRO A 117 -7.30 5.52 -0.45
C PRO A 117 -8.51 6.46 -0.34
N ILE A 118 -8.56 7.30 0.69
CA ILE A 118 -9.58 8.34 0.85
C ILE A 118 -9.42 9.38 -0.26
N LEU A 119 -8.20 9.86 -0.47
CA LEU A 119 -7.89 10.83 -1.53
C LEU A 119 -8.20 10.26 -2.92
N GLN A 120 -7.85 9.00 -3.18
CA GLN A 120 -8.16 8.33 -4.44
C GLN A 120 -9.68 8.20 -4.65
N LYS A 121 -10.45 7.92 -3.59
CA LYS A 121 -11.91 7.87 -3.65
C LYS A 121 -12.52 9.25 -3.93
N ILE A 122 -12.05 10.31 -3.27
CA ILE A 122 -12.50 11.69 -3.52
C ILE A 122 -12.17 12.10 -4.96
N GLY A 123 -10.95 11.84 -5.43
CA GLY A 123 -10.54 12.14 -6.80
C GLY A 123 -11.40 11.40 -7.83
N GLY A 124 -11.71 10.12 -7.59
CA GLY A 124 -12.62 9.37 -8.45
C GLY A 124 -14.03 9.97 -8.50
N LEU A 125 -14.55 10.45 -7.37
CA LEU A 125 -15.84 11.14 -7.33
C LEU A 125 -15.79 12.47 -8.09
N LEU A 126 -14.74 13.28 -7.93
CA LEU A 126 -14.60 14.56 -8.63
C LEU A 126 -14.48 14.39 -10.14
N VAL A 127 -13.74 13.38 -10.62
CA VAL A 127 -13.63 13.12 -12.06
C VAL A 127 -14.96 12.63 -12.63
N THR A 128 -15.72 11.84 -11.86
CA THR A 128 -16.98 11.24 -12.33
C THR A 128 -18.15 12.22 -12.28
N TYR A 129 -18.22 13.07 -11.25
CA TYR A 129 -19.37 13.95 -10.98
C TYR A 129 -19.05 15.45 -11.11
N GLY A 130 -17.77 15.85 -11.13
CA GLY A 130 -17.36 17.25 -11.15
C GLY A 130 -17.37 17.90 -12.52
N ALA A 131 -17.62 17.16 -13.60
CA ALA A 131 -17.77 17.71 -14.95
C ALA A 131 -19.23 18.07 -15.31
N ASP A 132 -20.20 17.72 -14.44
CA ASP A 132 -21.65 17.88 -14.67
C ASP A 132 -22.31 18.87 -13.67
N ALA A 133 -21.53 19.78 -13.05
CA ALA A 133 -22.03 20.81 -12.13
C ALA A 133 -21.88 22.23 -12.71
#